data_AF-A0A969XN41-F1
#
_entry.id   AF-A0A969XN41-F1
#
_cell.length_a   1.000
_cell.length_b   1.000
_cell.length_c   1.000
_cell.angle_alpha   90.00
_cell.angle_beta   90.00
_cell.angle_gamma   90.00
#
_symmetry.space_group_name_H-M   'P 1'
#
loop_
_entity.id
_entity.type
_entity.pdbx_description
1 polymer ?
#
loop_
_entity_poly.entity_id
_entity_poly.type
_entity_poly.pdbx_seq_one_letter_code
_entity_poly.pdbx_strand_id
1 'polypeptide(L)' 'ECVAIYDLLREGSADEATAIQFRLMPVGRAVTSQFGVPGLKAALDLLGYRGGAPRLPLLPLDPARREALRGILVEAGLLV' A
#
# COMPACT_ATOMS: atom_id res chain seq x y z
N GLU A 1 -6.81 -0.04 -8.63
CA GLU A 1 -6.52 -1.43 -8.22
C GLU A 1 -7.70 -2.08 -7.48
N CYS A 2 -8.10 -1.65 -6.28
CA CYS A 2 -9.24 -2.29 -5.57
C CYS A 2 -10.56 -2.27 -6.37
N VAL A 3 -10.85 -1.18 -7.08
CA VAL A 3 -12.02 -1.09 -7.98
C VAL A 3 -11.91 -2.09 -9.13
N ALA A 4 -10.72 -2.27 -9.71
CA ALA A 4 -10.50 -3.25 -10.78
C ALA A 4 -10.72 -4.69 -10.30
N ILE A 5 -10.27 -5.04 -9.08
CA ILE A 5 -10.58 -6.35 -8.46
C ILE A 5 -12.10 -6.56 -8.38
N TYR A 6 -12.84 -5.54 -7.93
CA TYR A 6 -14.29 -5.60 -7.80
C TYR A 6 -14.98 -5.80 -9.16
N ASP A 7 -14.60 -5.03 -10.17
CA ASP A 7 -15.18 -5.10 -11.51
C ASP A 7 -14.89 -6.46 -12.17
N LEU A 8 -13.64 -6.94 -12.12
CA LEU A 8 -13.25 -8.24 -12.65
C LEU A 8 -14.02 -9.40 -11.99
N LEU A 9 -14.25 -9.35 -10.68
CA LEU A 9 -15.07 -10.35 -10.00
C LEU A 9 -16.54 -10.31 -10.45
N ARG A 10 -17.09 -9.13 -10.74
CA ARG A 10 -18.46 -8.99 -11.27
C ARG A 10 -18.60 -9.52 -12.68
N GLU A 11 -17.53 -9.44 -13.47
CA GLU A 11 -17.45 -9.92 -14.85
C GLU A 11 -17.13 -11.42 -14.94
N GLY A 12 -16.83 -12.07 -13.81
CA GLY A 12 -16.46 -13.49 -13.75
C GLY A 12 -14.97 -13.76 -13.99
N SER A 13 -14.15 -12.73 -14.14
CA SER A 13 -12.70 -12.81 -14.37
C SER A 13 -11.93 -12.98 -13.05
N ALA A 14 -12.19 -14.08 -12.35
CA ALA A 14 -11.62 -14.32 -11.01
C ALA A 14 -10.10 -14.43 -11.01
N ASP A 15 -9.49 -15.08 -12.01
CA ASP A 15 -8.03 -15.27 -12.06
C ASP A 15 -7.28 -13.93 -12.18
N GLU A 16 -7.79 -13.01 -12.99
CA GLU A 16 -7.23 -11.65 -13.13
C GLU A 16 -7.38 -10.85 -11.84
N ALA A 17 -8.55 -10.93 -11.20
CA ALA A 17 -8.79 -10.29 -9.90
C ALA A 17 -7.84 -10.83 -8.83
N THR A 18 -7.61 -12.14 -8.81
CA THR A 18 -6.68 -12.82 -7.89
C THR A 18 -5.24 -12.39 -8.13
N ALA A 19 -4.80 -12.22 -9.38
CA ALA A 19 -3.47 -11.72 -9.68
C ALA A 19 -3.23 -10.30 -9.11
N ILE A 20 -4.21 -9.40 -9.28
CA ILE A 20 -4.13 -8.05 -8.70
C ILE A 20 -4.14 -8.13 -7.17
N GLN A 21 -5.02 -8.94 -6.58
CA GLN A 21 -5.09 -9.13 -5.13
C GLN A 21 -3.75 -9.58 -4.56
N PHE A 22 -3.12 -10.60 -5.13
CA PHE A 22 -1.82 -11.08 -4.64
C PHE A 22 -0.71 -10.03 -4.75
N ARG A 23 -0.70 -9.24 -5.83
CA ARG A 23 0.24 -8.11 -5.97
C ARG A 23 0.03 -7.04 -4.89
N LEU A 24 -1.23 -6.76 -4.52
CA LEU A 24 -1.55 -5.73 -3.52
C LEU A 24 -1.45 -6.19 -2.06
N MET A 25 -1.54 -7.50 -1.79
CA MET A 25 -1.51 -8.04 -0.42
C MET A 25 -0.33 -7.53 0.43
N PRO A 26 0.92 -7.50 -0.08
CA PRO A 26 2.06 -6.92 0.66
C PRO A 26 1.85 -5.45 1.01
N VAL A 27 1.31 -4.64 0.08
CA VAL A 27 1.00 -3.22 0.31
C VAL A 27 -0.08 -3.07 1.38
N GLY A 28 -1.16 -3.86 1.27
CA GLY A 28 -2.25 -3.88 2.24
C GLY A 28 -1.76 -4.20 3.64
N ARG A 29 -0.89 -5.21 3.79
CA ARG A 29 -0.24 -5.56 5.07
C ARG A 29 0.65 -4.43 5.58
N ALA A 30 1.46 -3.83 4.70
CA ALA A 30 2.38 -2.75 5.04
C ALA A 30 1.64 -1.56 5.68
N VAL A 31 0.54 -1.10 5.08
CA VAL A 31 -0.19 0.10 5.53
C VAL A 31 -1.25 -0.17 6.62
N THR A 32 -1.44 -1.42 7.04
CA THR A 32 -2.42 -1.80 8.08
C THR A 32 -1.75 -2.45 9.29
N SER A 33 -1.45 -3.75 9.24
CA SER A 33 -0.98 -4.52 10.39
C SER A 33 0.51 -4.34 10.67
N GLN A 34 1.33 -4.02 9.66
CA GLN A 34 2.78 -3.91 9.82
C GLN A 34 3.24 -2.52 10.28
N PHE A 35 2.84 -1.46 9.56
CA PHE A 35 3.26 -0.08 9.86
C PHE A 35 2.09 0.85 10.22
N GLY A 36 0.84 0.38 10.11
CA GLY A 36 -0.36 1.12 10.48
C GLY A 36 -0.51 2.47 9.81
N VAL A 37 -1.17 3.40 10.52
CA VAL A 37 -1.42 4.77 10.05
C VAL A 37 -0.12 5.51 9.67
N PRO A 38 1.00 5.41 10.43
CA PRO A 38 2.29 5.97 9.98
C PRO A 38 2.74 5.43 8.62
N GLY A 39 2.58 4.12 8.39
CA GLY A 39 2.87 3.48 7.10
C GLY A 39 1.97 3.98 5.98
N LEU A 40 0.65 4.04 6.20
CA LEU A 40 -0.28 4.58 5.21
C LEU A 40 0.09 6.01 4.81
N LYS A 41 0.36 6.88 5.78
CA LYS A 41 0.75 8.27 5.51
C LYS A 41 2.08 8.38 4.76
N ALA A 42 3.08 7.59 5.15
CA ALA A 42 4.36 7.54 4.45
C ALA A 42 4.20 7.02 3.01
N ALA A 43 3.34 6.02 2.77
CA ALA A 43 3.04 5.53 1.42
C ALA A 43 2.40 6.62 0.55
N LEU A 44 1.44 7.36 1.10
CA LEU A 44 0.83 8.50 0.42
C LEU A 44 1.88 9.55 0.03
N ASP A 45 2.78 9.92 0.95
CA ASP A 45 3.86 10.86 0.65
C ASP A 45 4.82 10.34 -0.44
N LEU A 46 5.17 9.04 -0.41
CA LEU A 46 6.02 8.41 -1.43
C LEU A 46 5.35 8.42 -2.81
N LEU A 47 4.02 8.27 -2.87
CA LEU A 47 3.23 8.28 -4.09
C LEU A 47 2.88 9.71 -4.58
N GLY A 48 3.40 10.76 -3.93
CA GLY A 48 3.17 12.15 -4.32
C GLY A 48 1.86 12.76 -3.79
N TYR A 49 1.11 12.04 -2.96
CA TYR A 49 -0.01 12.59 -2.20
C TYR A 49 0.47 13.26 -0.91
N ARG A 50 -0.46 13.87 -0.16
CA ARG A 50 -0.17 14.47 1.15
C ARG A 50 -0.67 13.55 2.27
N GLY A 51 0.20 12.67 2.77
CA GLY A 51 -0.04 11.86 3.97
C GLY A 51 0.40 12.59 5.26
N GLY A 52 1.60 13.18 5.21
CA GLY A 52 2.18 13.99 6.27
C GLY A 52 2.50 13.22 7.57
N ALA A 53 2.91 13.95 8.60
CA ALA A 53 3.22 13.33 9.88
C ALA A 53 1.95 12.78 10.57
N PRO A 54 2.01 11.59 11.20
CA PRO A 54 0.98 11.16 12.13
C PRO A 54 0.94 12.09 13.37
N ARG A 55 -0.21 12.12 14.04
CA ARG A 55 -0.37 12.84 15.31
C ARG A 55 0.06 11.94 16.46
N LEU A 56 0.63 12.53 17.51
CA LEU A 56 0.93 11.80 18.75
C LEU A 56 -0.32 11.09 19.31
N PRO A 57 -0.15 9.89 19.89
CA PRO A 57 1.11 9.23 20.26
C PRO A 57 1.81 8.48 19.11
N LEU A 58 1.25 8.47 17.89
CA LEU A 58 1.86 7.79 16.75
C LEU A 58 3.04 8.60 16.20
N LEU A 59 4.17 7.91 16.01
CA LEU A 59 5.39 8.49 15.48
C LEU A 59 5.54 8.20 13.97
N PRO A 60 6.23 9.05 13.22
CA PRO A 60 6.63 8.75 11.84
C PRO A 60 7.44 7.44 11.76
N LEU A 61 7.49 6.84 10.57
CA LEU A 61 8.41 5.72 10.33
C LEU A 61 9.86 6.17 10.41
N ASP A 62 10.70 5.32 10.99
CA ASP A 62 12.15 5.47 10.88
C ASP A 62 12.61 5.26 9.42
N PRO A 63 13.84 5.70 9.08
CA PRO A 63 14.35 5.60 7.70
C PRO A 63 14.36 4.18 7.13
N ALA A 64 14.67 3.16 7.95
CA ALA A 64 14.74 1.78 7.49
C ALA A 64 13.36 1.22 7.14
N ARG A 65 12.34 1.51 7.96
CA ARG A 65 10.94 1.14 7.69
C ARG A 65 10.38 1.89 6.50
N ARG A 66 10.75 3.17 6.33
CA ARG A 66 10.36 3.96 5.15
C ARG A 66 10.94 3.38 3.86
N GLU A 67 12.19 2.94 3.87
CA GLU A 67 12.81 2.29 2.71
C GLU A 67 12.18 0.93 2.41
N ALA A 68 11.91 0.13 3.44
CA ALA A 68 11.19 -1.14 3.28
C ALA A 68 9.80 -0.93 2.64
N LEU A 69 9.06 0.10 3.08
CA LEU A 69 7.79 0.48 2.48
C LEU A 69 7.95 0.92 1.01
N ARG A 70 9.00 1.68 0.70
CA ARG A 70 9.32 2.07 -0.69
C ARG A 70 9.52 0.84 -1.57
N GLY A 71 10.30 -0.14 -1.11
CA GLY A 71 10.51 -1.41 -1.82
C GLY A 71 9.21 -2.15 -2.11
N ILE A 72 8.32 -2.27 -1.12
CA ILE A 72 7.01 -2.92 -1.28
C ILE A 72 6.15 -2.21 -2.34
N LEU A 73 6.17 -0.88 -2.39
CA LEU A 73 5.42 -0.11 -3.40
C LEU A 73 6.00 -0.28 -4.81
N VAL A 74 7.33 -0.37 -4.94
CA VAL A 74 8.01 -0.63 -6.22
C VAL A 74 7.72 -2.05 -6.72
N GLU A 75 7.82 -3.07 -5.86
CA GLU A 75 7.49 -4.45 -6.20
C GLU A 75 6.02 -4.62 -6.62
N ALA A 76 5.12 -3.84 -6.00
CA ALA A 76 3.72 -3.80 -6.38
C ALA A 76 3.45 -2.97 -7.65
N GLY A 77 4.44 -2.33 -8.25
CA GLY A 77 4.29 -1.49 -9.44
C GLY A 77 3.50 -0.19 -9.19
N LEU A 78 3.44 0.28 -7.95
CA LEU A 78 2.74 1.51 -7.57
C LEU A 78 3.66 2.74 -7.55
N LEU A 79 4.98 2.52 -7.44
CA LEU A 79 6.00 3.56 -7.38
C LEU A 79 7.12 3.25 -8.38
N VAL A 80 7.59 4.29 -9.10
CA VAL A 80 8.68 4.21 -10.09
C VAL A 80 9.98 4.75 -9.49
#